data_AF-A0A9D0H064-F1
#
_entry.id   AF-A0A9D0H064-F1
#
_cell.length_a   1.000
_cell.length_b   1.000
_cell.length_c   1.000
_cell.angle_alpha   90.00
_cell.angle_beta   90.00
_cell.angle_gamma   90.00
#
_symmetry.space_group_name_H-M   'P 1'
#
loop_
_entity.id
_entity.type
_entity.pdbx_description
1 polymer ?
#
loop_
_entity_poly.entity_id
_entity_poly.type
_entity_poly.pdbx_seq_one_letter_code
_entity_poly.pdbx_strand_id
1 'polypeptide(L)'
;MKADLRWKLVVIFGVLVAAVYVIFSKPVKLGLDLQGGMSIVLEVDVEHVIKTQYKQLAQDIKKKLKENNIDVLGIKVSDQGILISLLDPSFGEKALKIINDSFPQVKADLSDGILSVSFSEWELNRIKKMTVQQAVETIRNRIDEFGKLNANVSKLGERRILVEIPGVVDPERAKAIIGKTAQLELLEVVDSAYSKEDLLRKYPDGLPEGTKILEGLPERINGKEIKEWFLVKDTPIVTGSQLKDARASVDSRGKPAVNFELTDEGADIFGEATAKMIGKRLAIVLDNKVVSAPVVRSRISKSGQITGDFTPEEAADLAVVLRAGALPAPVHILEERVIGPTLGKDSIEKTLKAGIFALILVGLFMIWRYAISGFISVVSLMFNGALLWGAMAFLEV
;
A
#
# COMPACT_ATOMS: atom_id res chain seq x y z
N MET A 1 -51.99 43.09 10.32
CA MET A 1 -51.79 41.64 10.46
C MET A 1 -50.44 41.41 11.15
N LYS A 2 -50.39 41.27 12.48
CA LYS A 2 -49.13 40.99 13.20
C LYS A 2 -48.78 39.54 12.92
N ALA A 3 -47.86 39.29 11.99
CA ALA A 3 -47.36 37.96 11.72
C ALA A 3 -46.84 37.37 13.04
N ASP A 4 -47.28 36.16 13.37
CA ASP A 4 -46.82 35.46 14.57
C ASP A 4 -45.31 35.24 14.47
N LEU A 5 -44.55 36.02 15.24
CA LEU A 5 -43.09 36.05 15.19
C LEU A 5 -42.48 34.96 16.09
N ARG A 6 -43.31 34.31 16.92
CA ARG A 6 -42.85 33.38 17.97
C ARG A 6 -42.24 32.11 17.38
N TRP A 7 -42.86 31.52 16.36
CA TRP A 7 -42.32 30.33 15.72
C TRP A 7 -40.98 30.59 15.02
N LYS A 8 -40.77 31.77 14.44
CA LYS A 8 -39.48 32.16 13.83
C LYS A 8 -38.36 32.22 14.87
N LEU A 9 -38.65 32.79 16.05
CA LEU A 9 -37.69 32.85 17.15
C LEU A 9 -37.32 31.45 17.65
N VAL A 10 -38.30 30.53 17.74
CA VAL A 10 -38.05 29.13 18.10
C VAL A 10 -37.16 28.44 17.08
N VAL A 11 -37.39 28.65 15.78
CA VAL A 11 -36.54 28.10 14.70
C VAL A 11 -35.12 28.66 14.78
N ILE A 12 -34.97 29.99 14.90
CA ILE A 12 -33.67 30.66 15.02
C ILE A 12 -32.88 30.09 16.22
N PHE A 13 -33.53 29.99 17.39
CA PHE A 13 -32.90 29.44 18.58
C PHE A 13 -32.54 27.96 18.42
N GLY A 14 -33.42 27.17 17.81
CA GLY A 14 -33.16 25.75 17.53
C GLY A 14 -31.96 25.55 16.61
N VAL A 15 -31.84 26.34 15.53
CA VAL A 15 -30.69 26.27 14.62
C VAL A 15 -29.40 26.71 15.32
N LEU A 16 -29.44 27.73 16.18
CA LEU A 16 -28.28 28.15 16.95
C LEU A 16 -27.80 27.07 17.91
N VAL A 17 -28.72 26.47 18.67
CA VAL A 17 -28.39 25.37 19.59
C VAL A 17 -27.80 24.19 18.83
N ALA A 18 -28.37 23.85 17.67
CA ALA A 18 -27.82 22.80 16.80
C ALA A 18 -26.41 23.15 16.29
N ALA A 19 -26.18 24.39 15.84
CA ALA A 19 -24.86 24.84 15.38
C ALA A 19 -23.82 24.79 16.49
N VAL A 20 -24.15 25.30 17.69
CA VAL A 20 -23.28 25.25 18.86
C VAL A 20 -22.99 23.81 19.26
N TYR A 21 -24.01 22.94 19.27
CA TYR A 21 -23.84 21.52 19.54
C TYR A 21 -22.86 20.84 18.57
N VAL A 22 -22.95 21.15 17.27
CA VAL A 22 -22.02 20.64 16.25
C VAL A 22 -20.60 21.14 16.51
N ILE A 23 -20.41 22.44 16.79
CA ILE A 23 -19.07 23.02 17.07
C ILE A 23 -18.38 22.29 18.23
N PHE A 24 -19.11 21.96 19.30
CA PHE A 24 -18.54 21.25 20.45
C PHE A 24 -18.34 19.74 20.21
N SER A 25 -19.17 19.13 19.36
CA SER A 25 -19.11 17.68 19.09
C SER A 25 -18.11 17.33 17.99
N LYS A 26 -17.86 18.23 17.05
CA LYS A 26 -16.96 18.03 15.89
C LYS A 26 -16.00 19.21 15.75
N PRO A 27 -14.73 19.09 16.18
CA PRO A 27 -13.73 20.11 15.89
C PRO A 27 -13.44 20.17 14.38
N VAL A 28 -13.18 21.38 13.87
CA VAL A 28 -12.86 21.62 12.45
C VAL A 28 -11.54 20.94 12.10
N LYS A 29 -11.50 20.20 10.98
CA LYS A 29 -10.26 19.59 10.46
C LYS A 29 -9.38 20.70 9.90
N LEU A 30 -8.12 20.74 10.31
CA LEU A 30 -7.16 21.73 9.83
C LEU A 30 -6.30 21.10 8.74
N GLY A 31 -6.04 21.85 7.67
CA GLY A 31 -5.12 21.43 6.62
C GLY A 31 -3.66 21.41 7.09
N LEU A 32 -2.79 20.91 6.21
CA LEU A 32 -1.34 20.78 6.42
C LEU A 32 -0.69 22.12 6.84
N ASP A 33 -1.11 23.24 6.25
CA ASP A 33 -0.54 24.57 6.54
C ASP A 33 -0.85 25.06 7.97
N LEU A 34 -1.91 24.52 8.59
CA LEU A 34 -2.41 24.95 9.90
C LEU A 34 -2.03 23.96 11.01
N GLN A 35 -2.02 22.66 10.73
CA GLN A 35 -1.63 21.61 11.68
C GLN A 35 -0.14 21.24 11.62
N GLY A 36 0.56 21.64 10.56
CA GLY A 36 1.84 21.02 10.20
C GLY A 36 1.63 19.58 9.72
N GLY A 37 2.71 18.92 9.31
CA GLY A 37 2.70 17.55 8.80
C GLY A 37 3.68 17.35 7.66
N MET A 38 3.36 16.41 6.75
CA MET A 38 4.19 16.12 5.58
C MET A 38 3.36 16.01 4.30
N SER A 39 3.93 16.46 3.19
CA SER A 39 3.42 16.26 1.83
C SER A 39 4.51 15.55 1.02
N ILE A 40 4.16 14.44 0.39
CA ILE A 40 5.05 13.63 -0.44
C ILE A 40 4.41 13.39 -1.81
N VAL A 41 5.21 13.54 -2.86
CA VAL A 41 4.87 13.07 -4.20
C VAL A 41 5.65 11.79 -4.48
N LEU A 42 4.92 10.68 -4.65
CA LEU A 42 5.47 9.37 -4.99
C LEU A 42 5.25 9.08 -6.49
N GLU A 43 6.19 8.40 -7.13
CA GLU A 43 6.05 7.83 -8.47
C GLU A 43 6.03 6.31 -8.38
N VAL A 44 5.04 5.68 -9.02
CA VAL A 44 4.85 4.23 -9.04
C VAL A 44 5.63 3.64 -10.22
N ASP A 45 6.49 2.65 -9.96
CA ASP A 45 7.26 1.93 -10.99
C ASP A 45 6.37 0.93 -11.75
N VAL A 46 5.57 1.46 -12.67
CA VAL A 46 4.65 0.64 -13.47
C VAL A 46 5.40 -0.27 -14.44
N GLU A 47 6.57 0.16 -14.91
CA GLU A 47 7.46 -0.62 -15.77
C GLU A 47 7.80 -1.98 -15.14
N HIS A 48 8.11 -2.00 -13.84
CA HIS A 48 8.35 -3.24 -13.10
C HIS A 48 7.15 -4.19 -13.12
N VAL A 49 5.93 -3.65 -13.00
CA VAL A 49 4.69 -4.44 -13.04
C VAL A 49 4.46 -5.00 -14.43
N ILE A 50 4.61 -4.19 -15.48
CA ILE A 50 4.44 -4.62 -16.87
C ILE A 50 5.40 -5.76 -17.19
N LYS A 51 6.67 -5.65 -16.79
CA LYS A 51 7.67 -6.71 -16.97
C LYS A 51 7.28 -7.99 -16.25
N THR A 52 6.74 -7.89 -15.04
CA THR A 52 6.26 -9.03 -14.26
C THR A 52 5.06 -9.70 -14.93
N GLN A 53 4.12 -8.90 -15.45
CA GLN A 53 2.98 -9.39 -16.23
C GLN A 53 3.43 -10.08 -17.52
N TYR A 54 4.45 -9.58 -18.22
CA TYR A 54 5.03 -10.27 -19.37
C TYR A 54 5.69 -11.61 -19.00
N LYS A 55 6.36 -11.71 -17.84
CA LYS A 55 6.91 -12.98 -17.36
C LYS A 55 5.81 -14.00 -17.10
N GLN A 56 4.73 -13.60 -16.45
CA GLN A 56 3.58 -14.47 -16.19
C GLN A 56 2.93 -14.90 -17.51
N LEU A 57 2.65 -13.95 -18.39
CA LEU A 57 2.08 -14.21 -19.71
C LEU A 57 2.96 -15.15 -20.54
N ALA A 58 4.29 -15.00 -20.48
CA ALA A 58 5.22 -15.89 -21.17
C ALA A 58 5.08 -17.35 -20.70
N GLN A 59 4.90 -17.57 -19.39
CA GLN A 59 4.66 -18.92 -18.85
C GLN A 59 3.30 -19.47 -19.28
N ASP A 60 2.26 -18.64 -19.25
CA ASP A 60 0.90 -19.02 -19.66
C ASP A 60 0.86 -19.37 -21.15
N ILE A 61 1.52 -18.58 -22.00
CA ILE A 61 1.67 -18.86 -23.42
C ILE A 61 2.47 -20.16 -23.62
N LYS A 62 3.60 -20.35 -22.93
CA LYS A 62 4.41 -21.58 -23.02
C LYS A 62 3.57 -22.81 -22.70
N LYS A 63 2.80 -22.75 -21.61
CA LYS A 63 1.89 -23.83 -21.20
C LYS A 63 0.84 -24.08 -22.27
N LYS A 64 0.22 -23.03 -22.80
CA LYS A 64 -0.84 -23.15 -23.81
C LYS A 64 -0.35 -23.69 -25.15
N LEU A 65 0.85 -23.32 -25.58
CA LEU A 65 1.49 -23.85 -26.78
C LEU A 65 1.84 -25.34 -26.61
N LYS A 66 2.37 -25.72 -25.44
CA LYS A 66 2.67 -27.11 -25.11
C LYS A 66 1.41 -28.00 -25.11
N GLU A 67 0.29 -27.51 -24.58
CA GLU A 67 -1.02 -28.20 -24.65
C GLU A 67 -1.49 -28.47 -26.09
N ASN A 68 -1.00 -27.69 -27.07
CA ASN A 68 -1.34 -27.81 -28.49
C ASN A 68 -0.24 -28.52 -29.32
N ASN A 69 0.70 -29.19 -28.66
CA ASN A 69 1.87 -29.86 -29.25
C ASN A 69 2.77 -28.92 -30.06
N ILE A 70 2.97 -27.68 -29.58
CA ILE A 70 3.91 -26.73 -30.16
C ILE A 70 5.06 -26.51 -29.17
N ASP A 71 6.24 -27.02 -29.50
CA ASP A 71 7.43 -26.90 -28.67
C ASP A 71 8.14 -25.56 -28.89
N VAL A 72 8.56 -24.95 -27.78
CA VAL A 72 9.22 -23.64 -27.75
C VAL A 72 10.70 -23.86 -27.48
N LEU A 73 11.56 -23.38 -28.38
CA LEU A 73 13.01 -23.42 -28.25
C LEU A 73 13.50 -22.45 -27.16
N GLY A 74 12.91 -21.26 -27.10
CA GLY A 74 13.28 -20.24 -26.12
C GLY A 74 12.27 -19.11 -26.03
N ILE A 75 12.19 -18.51 -24.84
CA ILE A 75 11.37 -17.33 -24.60
C ILE A 75 12.28 -16.26 -24.00
N LYS A 76 12.33 -15.09 -24.65
CA LYS A 76 13.00 -13.90 -24.12
C LYS A 76 11.93 -12.87 -23.76
N VAL A 77 11.93 -12.47 -22.51
CA VAL A 77 11.02 -11.42 -22.01
C VAL A 77 11.80 -10.11 -21.92
N SER A 78 11.25 -9.04 -22.51
CA SER A 78 11.76 -7.68 -22.44
C SER A 78 10.71 -6.74 -21.86
N ASP A 79 11.06 -5.46 -21.71
CA ASP A 79 10.13 -4.43 -21.23
C ASP A 79 9.09 -4.03 -22.30
N GLN A 80 9.34 -4.38 -23.57
CA GLN A 80 8.48 -4.06 -24.72
C GLN A 80 7.63 -5.24 -25.18
N GLY A 81 7.90 -6.46 -24.70
CA GLY A 81 7.16 -7.64 -25.09
C GLY A 81 7.91 -8.94 -24.85
N ILE A 82 7.41 -10.00 -25.47
CA ILE A 82 7.90 -11.36 -25.39
C ILE A 82 8.32 -11.78 -26.80
N LEU A 83 9.53 -12.30 -26.92
CA LEU A 83 10.02 -12.93 -28.15
C LEU A 83 10.07 -14.44 -27.93
N ILE A 84 9.34 -15.18 -28.74
CA ILE A 84 9.20 -16.62 -28.66
C ILE A 84 9.84 -17.23 -29.91
N SER A 85 10.86 -18.05 -29.70
CA SER A 85 11.47 -18.86 -30.76
C SER A 85 10.87 -20.26 -30.70
N LEU A 86 10.21 -20.68 -31.77
CA LEU A 86 9.65 -22.03 -31.90
C LEU A 86 10.75 -23.04 -32.25
N LEU A 87 10.59 -24.29 -31.82
CA LEU A 87 11.49 -25.36 -32.22
C LEU A 87 11.34 -25.69 -33.71
N ASP A 88 10.09 -25.69 -34.19
CA ASP A 88 9.75 -25.87 -35.60
C ASP A 88 9.03 -24.60 -36.12
N PRO A 89 9.68 -23.83 -37.00
CA PRO A 89 9.13 -22.60 -37.58
C PRO A 89 7.83 -22.80 -38.37
N SER A 90 7.54 -24.00 -38.88
CA SER A 90 6.31 -24.28 -39.63
C SER A 90 5.04 -24.15 -38.79
N PHE A 91 5.14 -24.20 -37.45
CA PHE A 91 4.00 -23.96 -36.56
C PHE A 91 3.73 -22.49 -36.26
N GLY A 92 4.49 -21.55 -36.83
CA GLY A 92 4.37 -20.11 -36.58
C GLY A 92 2.94 -19.56 -36.73
N GLU A 93 2.28 -19.84 -37.86
CA GLU A 93 0.90 -19.35 -38.10
C GLU A 93 -0.11 -19.99 -37.15
N LYS A 94 0.03 -21.28 -36.86
CA LYS A 94 -0.82 -22.00 -35.90
C LYS A 94 -0.66 -21.42 -34.49
N ALA A 95 0.58 -21.16 -34.07
CA ALA A 95 0.90 -20.53 -32.79
C ALA A 95 0.32 -19.11 -32.71
N LEU A 96 0.49 -18.30 -33.76
CA LEU A 96 -0.07 -16.95 -33.85
C LEU A 96 -1.59 -16.95 -33.66
N LYS A 97 -2.29 -17.86 -34.34
CA LYS A 97 -3.75 -18.02 -34.19
C LYS A 97 -4.14 -18.40 -32.76
N ILE A 98 -3.46 -19.38 -32.16
CA ILE A 98 -3.72 -19.81 -30.77
C ILE A 98 -3.54 -18.65 -29.79
N ILE A 99 -2.49 -17.83 -29.97
CA ILE A 99 -2.23 -16.69 -29.09
C ILE A 99 -3.34 -15.63 -29.24
N ASN A 100 -3.70 -15.25 -30.46
CA ASN A 100 -4.75 -14.26 -30.70
C ASN A 100 -6.11 -14.73 -30.17
N ASP A 101 -6.44 -16.02 -30.31
CA ASP A 101 -7.69 -16.60 -29.82
C ASP A 101 -7.73 -16.73 -28.28
N SER A 102 -6.59 -17.08 -27.66
CA SER A 102 -6.52 -17.36 -26.21
C SER A 102 -6.21 -16.13 -25.36
N PHE A 103 -5.60 -15.10 -25.94
CA PHE A 103 -5.11 -13.92 -25.22
C PHE A 103 -5.56 -12.63 -25.95
N PRO A 104 -6.83 -12.23 -25.86
CA PRO A 104 -7.35 -11.04 -26.56
C PRO A 104 -6.71 -9.72 -26.12
N GLN A 105 -6.00 -9.71 -24.98
CA GLN A 105 -5.27 -8.57 -24.45
C GLN A 105 -3.92 -8.31 -25.11
N VAL A 106 -3.43 -9.19 -25.98
CA VAL A 106 -2.13 -9.03 -26.65
C VAL A 106 -2.24 -8.76 -28.14
N LYS A 107 -1.19 -8.17 -28.69
CA LYS A 107 -0.90 -8.12 -30.12
C LYS A 107 0.27 -9.05 -30.38
N ALA A 108 0.04 -10.07 -31.20
CA ALA A 108 1.08 -10.98 -31.64
C ALA A 108 1.38 -10.76 -33.12
N ASP A 109 2.66 -10.84 -33.48
CA ASP A 109 3.14 -10.75 -34.86
C ASP A 109 4.26 -11.76 -35.10
N LEU A 110 4.34 -12.29 -36.32
CA LEU A 110 5.30 -13.32 -36.72
C LEU A 110 6.26 -12.74 -37.76
N SER A 111 7.55 -12.68 -37.41
CA SER A 111 8.62 -12.22 -38.31
C SER A 111 9.79 -13.20 -38.26
N ASP A 112 10.24 -13.70 -39.41
CA ASP A 112 11.40 -14.60 -39.55
C ASP A 112 11.38 -15.83 -38.61
N GLY A 113 10.21 -16.41 -38.37
CA GLY A 113 10.04 -17.57 -37.47
C GLY A 113 10.10 -17.23 -35.97
N ILE A 114 10.20 -15.94 -35.62
CA ILE A 114 10.14 -15.44 -34.25
C ILE A 114 8.78 -14.79 -34.03
N LEU A 115 8.09 -15.24 -33.00
CA LEU A 115 6.80 -14.71 -32.61
C LEU A 115 7.01 -13.61 -31.58
N SER A 116 6.64 -12.39 -31.93
CA SER A 116 6.66 -11.22 -31.05
C SER A 116 5.28 -11.02 -30.45
N VAL A 117 5.19 -10.91 -29.12
CA VAL A 117 3.93 -10.72 -28.40
C VAL A 117 4.08 -9.51 -27.49
N SER A 118 3.18 -8.55 -27.60
CA SER A 118 3.16 -7.35 -26.78
C SER A 118 1.75 -7.09 -26.25
N PHE A 119 1.62 -6.43 -25.10
CA PHE A 119 0.29 -6.02 -24.63
C PHE A 119 -0.28 -4.97 -25.57
N SER A 120 -1.60 -5.05 -25.80
CA SER A 120 -2.31 -3.99 -26.51
C SER A 120 -2.24 -2.67 -25.73
N GLU A 121 -2.34 -1.52 -26.41
CA GLU A 121 -2.38 -0.18 -25.78
C GLU A 121 -3.46 -0.07 -24.69
N TRP A 122 -4.65 -0.63 -24.94
CA TRP A 122 -5.74 -0.63 -23.97
C TRP A 122 -5.39 -1.44 -22.71
N GLU A 123 -4.65 -2.54 -22.87
CA GLU A 123 -4.21 -3.39 -21.76
C GLU A 123 -3.11 -2.70 -20.95
N LEU A 124 -2.13 -2.09 -21.62
CA LEU A 124 -1.09 -1.30 -20.95
C LEU A 124 -1.69 -0.16 -20.12
N ASN A 125 -2.68 0.55 -20.66
CA ASN A 125 -3.37 1.62 -19.94
C ASN A 125 -4.22 1.08 -18.78
N ARG A 126 -4.84 -0.09 -18.94
CA ARG A 126 -5.54 -0.78 -17.86
C ARG A 126 -4.59 -1.14 -16.72
N ILE A 127 -3.46 -1.79 -17.03
CA ILE A 127 -2.43 -2.15 -16.05
C ILE A 127 -1.94 -0.90 -15.32
N LYS A 128 -1.52 0.15 -16.05
CA LYS A 128 -1.09 1.43 -15.44
C LYS A 128 -2.12 1.99 -14.46
N LYS A 129 -3.37 2.11 -14.89
CA LYS A 129 -4.45 2.70 -14.09
C LYS A 129 -4.74 1.85 -12.84
N MET A 130 -4.83 0.53 -12.99
CA MET A 130 -5.10 -0.39 -11.88
C MET A 130 -3.95 -0.39 -10.87
N THR A 131 -2.70 -0.46 -11.33
CA THR A 131 -1.52 -0.43 -10.45
C THR A 131 -1.48 0.82 -9.59
N VAL A 132 -1.70 1.99 -10.19
CA VAL A 132 -1.69 3.26 -9.44
C VAL A 132 -2.89 3.35 -8.49
N GLN A 133 -4.07 2.90 -8.91
CA GLN A 133 -5.26 2.88 -8.05
C GLN A 133 -5.07 1.95 -6.84
N GLN A 134 -4.50 0.77 -7.05
CA GLN A 134 -4.20 -0.17 -5.97
C GLN A 134 -3.11 0.39 -5.04
N ALA A 135 -2.08 1.04 -5.58
CA ALA A 135 -1.06 1.70 -4.77
C ALA A 135 -1.65 2.82 -3.89
N VAL A 136 -2.57 3.64 -4.42
CA VAL A 136 -3.31 4.66 -3.64
C VAL A 136 -4.06 4.02 -2.48
N GLU A 137 -4.75 2.91 -2.72
CA GLU A 137 -5.52 2.23 -1.68
C GLU A 137 -4.62 1.60 -0.61
N THR A 138 -3.54 0.93 -1.02
CA THR A 138 -2.55 0.37 -0.08
C THR A 138 -1.90 1.47 0.77
N ILE A 139 -1.50 2.59 0.18
CA ILE A 139 -0.89 3.71 0.92
C ILE A 139 -1.90 4.32 1.90
N ARG A 140 -3.16 4.49 1.49
CA ARG A 140 -4.23 4.97 2.37
C ARG A 140 -4.40 4.06 3.59
N ASN A 141 -4.57 2.77 3.36
CA ASN A 141 -4.74 1.78 4.43
C ASN A 141 -3.54 1.76 5.39
N ARG A 142 -2.31 1.92 4.88
CA ARG A 142 -1.11 2.00 5.74
C ARG A 142 -1.09 3.23 6.64
N ILE A 143 -1.51 4.38 6.14
CA ILE A 143 -1.55 5.61 6.93
C ILE A 143 -2.65 5.55 7.98
N ASP A 144 -3.81 5.00 7.62
CA ASP A 144 -4.92 4.76 8.54
C ASP A 144 -4.50 3.82 9.67
N GLU A 145 -3.75 2.75 9.34
CA GLU A 145 -3.23 1.79 10.31
C GLU A 145 -2.07 2.33 11.16
N PHE A 146 -1.23 3.22 10.62
CA PHE A 146 -0.08 3.79 11.34
C PHE A 146 -0.49 4.75 12.45
N GLY A 147 -1.54 5.56 12.23
CA GLY A 147 -1.87 6.62 13.18
C GLY A 147 -3.32 7.09 13.18
N LYS A 148 -4.24 6.42 12.45
CA LYS A 148 -5.61 6.91 12.22
C LYS A 148 -5.65 8.38 11.81
N LEU A 149 -4.67 8.79 11.01
CA LEU A 149 -4.52 10.16 10.56
C LEU A 149 -5.44 10.37 9.37
N ASN A 150 -6.14 11.51 9.32
CA ASN A 150 -6.92 11.90 8.16
C ASN A 150 -5.97 12.35 7.04
N ALA A 151 -5.36 11.39 6.35
CA ALA A 151 -4.46 11.67 5.25
C ALA A 151 -5.21 11.81 3.94
N ASN A 152 -4.78 12.78 3.12
CA ASN A 152 -5.23 12.88 1.75
C ASN A 152 -4.29 12.06 0.86
N VAL A 153 -4.79 10.96 0.32
CA VAL A 153 -4.07 10.11 -0.64
C VAL A 153 -4.82 10.16 -1.95
N SER A 154 -4.21 10.79 -2.94
CA SER A 154 -4.84 11.03 -4.24
C SER A 154 -3.85 10.81 -5.38
N LYS A 155 -4.37 10.47 -6.56
CA LYS A 155 -3.56 10.32 -7.75
C LYS A 155 -3.19 11.68 -8.32
N LEU A 156 -1.93 11.88 -8.63
CA LEU A 156 -1.39 13.05 -9.31
C LEU A 156 -0.90 12.66 -10.72
N GLY A 157 -1.66 13.02 -11.75
CA GLY A 157 -1.34 12.61 -13.13
C GLY A 157 -1.57 11.11 -13.40
N GLU A 158 -0.70 10.49 -14.21
CA GLU A 158 -0.86 9.09 -14.62
C GLU A 158 -0.16 8.07 -13.71
N ARG A 159 0.99 8.45 -13.13
CA ARG A 159 1.88 7.52 -12.39
C ARG A 159 2.27 8.00 -11.01
N ARG A 160 1.79 9.17 -10.59
CA ARG A 160 2.19 9.76 -9.31
C ARG A 160 1.05 9.76 -8.32
N ILE A 161 1.42 9.80 -7.05
CA ILE A 161 0.51 9.80 -5.90
C ILE A 161 0.93 10.95 -5.01
N LEU A 162 -0.01 11.84 -4.70
CA LEU A 162 0.14 12.87 -3.69
C LEU A 162 -0.36 12.31 -2.37
N VAL A 163 0.51 12.37 -1.36
CA VAL A 163 0.25 11.91 0.00
C VAL A 163 0.44 13.09 0.95
N GLU A 164 -0.62 13.50 1.63
CA GLU A 164 -0.57 14.57 2.63
C GLU A 164 -1.01 14.02 3.97
N ILE A 165 -0.13 14.04 4.96
CA ILE A 165 -0.36 13.52 6.30
C ILE A 165 -0.28 14.69 7.29
N PRO A 166 -1.42 15.31 7.66
CA PRO A 166 -1.45 16.38 8.64
C PRO A 166 -1.13 15.83 10.04
N GLY A 167 -0.40 16.62 10.83
CA GLY A 167 -0.07 16.30 12.22
C GLY A 167 0.86 15.09 12.40
N VAL A 168 1.60 14.67 11.37
CA VAL A 168 2.55 13.55 11.50
C VAL A 168 3.65 13.88 12.53
N VAL A 169 3.83 13.00 13.51
CA VAL A 169 4.82 13.18 14.59
C VAL A 169 6.21 12.77 14.13
N ASP A 170 6.31 11.67 13.38
CA ASP A 170 7.56 11.13 12.86
C ASP A 170 7.47 10.96 11.32
N PRO A 171 7.91 11.98 10.56
CA PRO A 171 7.88 11.94 9.09
C PRO A 171 8.71 10.80 8.49
N GLU A 172 9.88 10.49 9.06
CA GLU A 172 10.78 9.46 8.53
C GLU A 172 10.19 8.06 8.71
N ARG A 173 9.58 7.78 9.86
CA ARG A 173 8.87 6.52 10.08
C ARG A 173 7.64 6.39 9.19
N ALA A 174 6.85 7.45 9.03
CA ALA A 174 5.71 7.46 8.12
C ALA A 174 6.14 7.16 6.67
N LYS A 175 7.23 7.80 6.22
CA LYS A 175 7.87 7.55 4.92
C LYS A 175 8.31 6.10 4.74
N ALA A 176 8.93 5.51 5.76
CA ALA A 176 9.33 4.11 5.72
C ALA A 176 8.14 3.15 5.55
N ILE A 177 7.00 3.46 6.19
CA ILE A 177 5.78 2.63 6.10
C ILE A 177 5.10 2.75 4.74
N ILE A 178 4.96 3.97 4.19
CA ILE A 178 4.31 4.16 2.88
C ILE A 178 5.18 3.67 1.71
N GLY A 179 6.51 3.67 1.86
CA GLY A 179 7.45 3.32 0.79
C GLY A 179 7.81 1.83 0.67
N LYS A 180 7.65 1.02 1.72
CA LYS A 180 8.02 -0.41 1.70
C LYS A 180 7.12 -1.23 0.79
N THR A 181 7.61 -2.15 -0.03
CA THR A 181 6.72 -3.02 -0.83
C THR A 181 6.00 -4.04 0.06
N ALA A 182 6.72 -4.71 0.96
CA ALA A 182 6.20 -5.70 1.90
C ALA A 182 5.51 -6.90 1.22
N GLN A 183 6.10 -7.40 0.13
CA GLN A 183 5.63 -8.61 -0.53
C GLN A 183 5.97 -9.83 0.31
N LEU A 184 4.96 -10.40 0.97
CA LEU A 184 5.07 -11.64 1.73
C LEU A 184 4.80 -12.85 0.84
N GLU A 185 5.73 -13.80 0.85
CA GLU A 185 5.58 -15.14 0.27
C GLU A 185 6.00 -16.22 1.28
N LEU A 186 5.19 -17.26 1.43
CA LEU A 186 5.57 -18.46 2.17
C LEU A 186 5.93 -19.56 1.17
N LEU A 187 7.21 -19.96 1.15
CA LEU A 187 7.77 -20.89 0.16
C LEU A 187 8.31 -22.16 0.83
N GLU A 188 8.18 -23.30 0.15
CA GLU A 188 8.86 -24.54 0.57
C GLU A 188 10.37 -24.42 0.29
N VAL A 189 11.18 -24.66 1.31
CA VAL A 189 12.65 -24.78 1.15
C VAL A 189 12.97 -26.18 0.66
N VAL A 190 13.70 -26.24 -0.44
CA VAL A 190 14.22 -27.47 -1.05
C VAL A 190 15.59 -27.81 -0.48
N ASP A 191 16.48 -26.82 -0.40
CA ASP A 191 17.83 -26.97 0.14
C ASP A 191 18.36 -25.62 0.66
N SER A 192 19.43 -25.64 1.45
CA SER A 192 20.12 -24.43 1.89
C SER A 192 21.64 -24.63 2.01
N ALA A 193 22.37 -23.52 1.97
CA ALA A 193 23.83 -23.48 2.10
C ALA A 193 24.29 -22.12 2.64
N TYR A 194 25.49 -22.06 3.23
CA TYR A 194 26.07 -20.80 3.73
C TYR A 194 26.72 -19.93 2.64
N SER A 195 26.76 -20.40 1.40
CA SER A 195 27.17 -19.63 0.23
C SER A 195 26.31 -20.00 -0.97
N LYS A 196 26.13 -19.04 -1.89
CA LYS A 196 25.40 -19.28 -3.14
C LYS A 196 26.12 -20.30 -4.01
N GLU A 197 27.45 -20.22 -4.03
CA GLU A 197 28.34 -21.07 -4.81
C GLU A 197 28.26 -22.53 -4.36
N ASP A 198 28.19 -22.80 -3.05
CA ASP A 198 28.03 -24.16 -2.54
C ASP A 198 26.68 -24.76 -2.90
N LEU A 199 25.63 -23.92 -2.94
CA LEU A 199 24.32 -24.34 -3.40
C LEU A 199 24.36 -24.71 -4.89
N LEU A 200 24.97 -23.87 -5.73
CA LEU A 200 25.14 -24.15 -7.15
C LEU A 200 25.99 -25.41 -7.42
N ARG A 201 27.01 -25.68 -6.60
CA ARG A 201 27.83 -26.89 -6.70
C ARG A 201 27.05 -28.18 -6.47
N LYS A 202 26.02 -28.16 -5.61
CA LYS A 202 25.15 -29.33 -5.39
C LYS A 202 24.24 -29.64 -6.59
N TYR A 203 24.04 -28.67 -7.47
CA TYR A 203 23.17 -28.77 -8.65
C TYR A 203 23.94 -28.44 -9.94
N PRO A 204 24.94 -29.28 -10.32
CA PRO A 204 25.81 -29.00 -11.47
C PRO A 204 25.07 -29.02 -12.82
N ASP A 205 24.00 -29.81 -12.92
CA ASP A 205 23.18 -29.95 -14.14
C ASP A 205 22.09 -28.86 -14.27
N GLY A 206 22.10 -27.88 -13.36
CA GLY A 206 21.09 -26.82 -13.26
C GLY A 206 20.12 -27.02 -12.10
N LEU A 207 19.42 -25.95 -11.73
CA LEU A 207 18.45 -25.97 -10.65
C LEU A 207 17.21 -26.79 -11.04
N PRO A 208 16.59 -27.51 -10.09
CA PRO A 208 15.32 -28.19 -10.34
C PRO A 208 14.28 -27.23 -10.92
N GLU A 209 13.45 -27.70 -11.86
CA GLU A 209 12.42 -26.86 -12.46
C GLU A 209 11.48 -26.27 -11.39
N GLY A 210 11.13 -24.99 -11.56
CA GLY A 210 10.25 -24.28 -10.62
C GLY A 210 10.91 -23.98 -9.26
N THR A 211 12.24 -23.84 -9.21
CA THR A 211 12.97 -23.39 -8.02
C THR A 211 13.77 -22.13 -8.29
N LYS A 212 13.99 -21.33 -7.23
CA LYS A 212 14.82 -20.13 -7.24
C LYS A 212 15.71 -20.07 -6.00
N ILE A 213 16.85 -19.40 -6.13
CA ILE A 213 17.73 -19.14 -5.00
C ILE A 213 17.41 -17.76 -4.42
N LEU A 214 17.20 -17.70 -3.10
CA LEU A 214 17.00 -16.47 -2.35
C LEU A 214 18.08 -16.30 -1.28
N GLU A 215 18.46 -15.05 -1.04
CA GLU A 215 19.37 -14.66 0.06
C GLU A 215 18.57 -14.57 1.37
N GLY A 216 19.11 -15.13 2.45
CA GLY A 216 18.60 -14.94 3.80
C GLY A 216 19.08 -13.64 4.44
N LEU A 217 18.26 -13.08 5.33
CA LEU A 217 18.72 -12.00 6.20
C LEU A 217 19.87 -12.49 7.09
N PRO A 218 20.87 -11.64 7.34
CA PRO A 218 22.01 -12.02 8.16
C PRO A 218 21.57 -12.32 9.59
N GLU A 219 21.98 -13.47 10.11
CA GLU A 219 21.76 -13.84 11.50
C GLU A 219 23.08 -13.74 12.27
N ARG A 220 23.05 -13.06 13.43
CA ARG A 220 24.21 -13.00 14.32
C ARG A 220 24.24 -14.23 15.21
N ILE A 221 25.15 -15.15 14.90
CA ILE A 221 25.41 -16.35 15.69
C ILE A 221 26.82 -16.21 16.28
N ASN A 222 26.92 -16.17 17.61
CA ASN A 222 28.20 -16.01 18.34
C ASN A 222 29.04 -14.79 17.90
N GLY A 223 28.38 -13.67 17.59
CA GLY A 223 29.05 -12.44 17.14
C GLY A 223 29.54 -12.46 15.69
N LYS A 224 29.36 -13.57 14.97
CA LYS A 224 29.64 -13.67 13.54
C LYS A 224 28.34 -13.53 12.75
N GLU A 225 28.37 -12.71 11.72
CA GLU A 225 27.27 -12.58 10.77
C GLU A 225 27.31 -13.77 9.81
N ILE A 226 26.29 -14.62 9.89
CA ILE A 226 26.14 -15.77 9.02
C ILE A 226 25.00 -15.47 8.06
N LYS A 227 25.29 -15.60 6.76
CA LYS A 227 24.29 -15.51 5.70
C LYS A 227 24.02 -16.90 5.16
N GLU A 228 22.76 -17.30 5.17
CA GLU A 228 22.30 -18.54 4.56
C GLU A 228 21.59 -18.22 3.24
N TRP A 229 21.83 -19.05 2.23
CA TRP A 229 21.17 -19.02 0.94
C TRP A 229 20.21 -20.21 0.87
N PHE A 230 19.05 -19.97 0.28
CA PHE A 230 17.96 -20.94 0.24
C PHE A 230 17.56 -21.22 -1.19
N LEU A 231 17.52 -22.50 -1.55
CA LEU A 231 16.80 -22.96 -2.73
C LEU A 231 15.36 -23.19 -2.33
N VAL A 232 14.45 -22.43 -2.91
CA VAL A 232 13.02 -22.48 -2.61
C VAL A 232 12.24 -22.80 -3.86
N LYS A 233 11.04 -23.36 -3.71
CA LYS A 233 10.08 -23.42 -4.82
C LYS A 233 9.70 -22.00 -5.23
N ASP A 234 9.51 -21.79 -6.53
CA ASP A 234 9.14 -20.48 -7.09
C ASP A 234 7.65 -20.17 -6.88
N THR A 235 6.82 -21.20 -6.73
CA THR A 235 5.39 -21.05 -6.43
C THR A 235 5.15 -20.86 -4.93
N PRO A 236 4.58 -19.72 -4.49
CA PRO A 236 4.19 -19.52 -3.09
C PRO A 236 3.06 -20.47 -2.69
N ILE A 237 3.17 -20.99 -1.46
CA ILE A 237 2.09 -21.75 -0.81
C ILE A 237 0.98 -20.78 -0.43
N VAL A 238 1.35 -19.68 0.22
CA VAL A 238 0.46 -18.55 0.50
C VAL A 238 1.22 -17.24 0.35
N THR A 239 0.49 -16.17 0.07
CA THR A 239 1.04 -14.81 -0.10
C THR A 239 0.40 -13.83 0.87
N GLY A 240 0.92 -12.61 0.93
CA GLY A 240 0.37 -11.53 1.75
C GLY A 240 -1.11 -11.23 1.51
N SER A 241 -1.66 -11.52 0.33
CA SER A 241 -3.09 -11.30 0.03
C SER A 241 -4.02 -12.25 0.77
N GLN A 242 -3.49 -13.33 1.34
CA GLN A 242 -4.24 -14.30 2.15
C GLN A 242 -4.07 -14.03 3.65
N LEU A 243 -3.45 -12.92 4.04
CA LEU A 243 -3.45 -12.45 5.42
C LEU A 243 -4.80 -11.81 5.76
N LYS A 244 -5.28 -12.12 6.95
CA LYS A 244 -6.44 -11.49 7.58
C LYS A 244 -6.03 -10.43 8.62
N ASP A 245 -4.99 -10.71 9.40
CA ASP A 245 -4.48 -9.79 10.42
C ASP A 245 -2.98 -10.02 10.64
N ALA A 246 -2.26 -9.01 11.13
CA ALA A 246 -0.87 -9.10 11.55
C ALA A 246 -0.56 -8.13 12.69
N ARG A 247 0.08 -8.60 13.76
CA ARG A 247 0.34 -7.82 14.97
C ARG A 247 1.75 -8.02 15.47
N ALA A 248 2.37 -6.92 15.90
CA ALA A 248 3.60 -6.99 16.67
C ALA A 248 3.38 -7.81 17.94
N SER A 249 4.37 -8.63 18.26
CA SER A 249 4.35 -9.59 19.34
C SER A 249 5.78 -9.84 19.81
N VAL A 250 5.94 -10.79 20.72
CA VAL A 250 7.23 -11.22 21.23
C VAL A 250 7.33 -12.73 21.06
N ASP A 251 8.49 -13.22 20.63
CA ASP A 251 8.76 -14.65 20.50
C ASP A 251 8.95 -15.31 21.89
N SER A 252 9.07 -16.64 21.90
CA SER A 252 9.32 -17.41 23.13
C SER A 252 10.62 -17.05 23.89
N ARG A 253 11.55 -16.32 23.24
CA ARG A 253 12.83 -15.89 23.80
C ARG A 253 12.83 -14.42 24.24
N GLY A 254 11.68 -13.75 24.16
CA GLY A 254 11.59 -12.33 24.51
C GLY A 254 12.01 -11.38 23.39
N LYS A 255 12.25 -11.86 22.16
CA LYS A 255 12.62 -11.03 21.00
C LYS A 255 11.38 -10.51 20.25
N PRO A 256 11.42 -9.30 19.66
CA PRO A 256 10.32 -8.80 18.83
C PRO A 256 10.00 -9.74 17.65
N ALA A 257 8.71 -9.94 17.39
CA ALA A 257 8.21 -10.82 16.33
C ALA A 257 6.87 -10.32 15.78
N VAL A 258 6.41 -10.85 14.64
CA VAL A 258 5.10 -10.52 14.08
C VAL A 258 4.24 -11.76 13.99
N ASN A 259 3.12 -11.77 14.71
CA ASN A 259 2.10 -12.80 14.57
C ASN A 259 1.18 -12.43 13.42
N PHE A 260 0.82 -13.40 12.58
CA PHE A 260 -0.14 -13.21 11.50
C PHE A 260 -1.26 -14.25 11.56
N GLU A 261 -2.43 -13.85 11.09
CA GLU A 261 -3.60 -14.71 10.90
C GLU A 261 -3.92 -14.74 9.40
N LEU A 262 -4.17 -15.93 8.87
CA LEU A 262 -4.61 -16.15 7.50
C LEU A 262 -6.14 -16.02 7.39
N THR A 263 -6.61 -15.72 6.18
CA THR A 263 -8.02 -15.89 5.82
C THR A 263 -8.41 -17.37 5.89
N ASP A 264 -9.71 -17.67 5.91
CA ASP A 264 -10.16 -19.06 5.97
C ASP A 264 -9.66 -19.88 4.76
N GLU A 265 -9.71 -19.29 3.55
CA GLU A 265 -9.14 -19.88 2.33
C GLU A 265 -7.62 -20.09 2.44
N GLY A 266 -6.88 -19.09 2.93
CA GLY A 266 -5.44 -19.20 3.13
C GLY A 266 -5.06 -20.27 4.15
N ALA A 267 -5.84 -20.41 5.22
CA ALA A 267 -5.63 -21.39 6.27
C ALA A 267 -5.83 -22.84 5.79
N ASP A 268 -6.79 -23.07 4.89
CA ASP A 268 -7.01 -24.38 4.30
C ASP A 268 -5.84 -24.80 3.40
N ILE A 269 -5.43 -23.92 2.47
CA ILE A 269 -4.28 -24.14 1.58
C ILE A 269 -3.00 -24.36 2.39
N PHE A 270 -2.75 -23.50 3.38
CA PHE A 270 -1.57 -23.59 4.22
C PHE A 270 -1.57 -24.83 5.10
N GLY A 271 -2.73 -25.22 5.63
CA GLY A 271 -2.90 -26.45 6.40
C GLY A 271 -2.63 -27.70 5.58
N GLU A 272 -3.09 -27.78 4.34
CA GLU A 272 -2.79 -28.92 3.47
C GLU A 272 -1.31 -29.01 3.08
N ALA A 273 -0.69 -27.86 2.78
CA ALA A 273 0.72 -27.80 2.43
C ALA A 273 1.61 -28.19 3.63
N THR A 274 1.37 -27.60 4.81
CA THR A 274 2.16 -27.89 6.02
C THR A 274 2.02 -29.33 6.48
N ALA A 275 0.85 -29.96 6.32
CA ALA A 275 0.67 -31.38 6.62
C ALA A 275 1.59 -32.30 5.78
N LYS A 276 1.89 -31.92 4.53
CA LYS A 276 2.80 -32.65 3.63
C LYS A 276 4.27 -32.27 3.83
N MET A 277 4.54 -31.22 4.61
CA MET A 277 5.86 -30.64 4.83
C MET A 277 6.40 -30.86 6.24
N ILE A 278 5.79 -31.75 7.04
CA ILE A 278 6.30 -32.07 8.38
C ILE A 278 7.75 -32.54 8.30
N GLY A 279 8.63 -31.89 9.06
CA GLY A 279 10.08 -32.10 9.04
C GLY A 279 10.86 -31.28 8.00
N LYS A 280 10.17 -30.55 7.11
CA LYS A 280 10.79 -29.64 6.13
C LYS A 280 10.80 -28.19 6.62
N ARG A 281 11.62 -27.34 6.00
CA ARG A 281 11.67 -25.91 6.29
C ARG A 281 10.67 -25.13 5.42
N LEU A 282 10.04 -24.13 6.03
CA LEU A 282 9.17 -23.17 5.37
C LEU A 282 9.86 -21.81 5.40
N ALA A 283 10.19 -21.26 4.23
CA ALA A 283 10.77 -19.93 4.13
C ALA A 283 9.66 -18.87 4.20
N ILE A 284 9.83 -17.91 5.11
CA ILE A 284 9.07 -16.67 5.17
C ILE A 284 9.89 -15.63 4.41
N VAL A 285 9.39 -15.19 3.27
CA VAL A 285 10.07 -14.28 2.36
C VAL A 285 9.39 -12.92 2.38
N LEU A 286 10.19 -11.87 2.56
CA LEU A 286 9.77 -10.48 2.37
C LEU A 286 10.65 -9.85 1.30
N ASP A 287 10.03 -9.31 0.25
CA ASP A 287 10.72 -8.55 -0.80
C ASP A 287 11.91 -9.32 -1.41
N ASN A 288 11.71 -10.60 -1.74
CA ASN A 288 12.72 -11.55 -2.25
C ASN A 288 13.88 -11.89 -1.29
N LYS A 289 13.75 -11.62 0.01
CA LYS A 289 14.72 -12.05 1.03
C LYS A 289 14.08 -12.98 2.04
N VAL A 290 14.77 -14.07 2.39
CA VAL A 290 14.30 -15.02 3.41
C VAL A 290 14.54 -14.40 4.78
N VAL A 291 13.47 -14.07 5.48
CA VAL A 291 13.50 -13.47 6.82
C VAL A 291 13.74 -14.54 7.87
N SER A 292 13.04 -15.66 7.74
CA SER A 292 13.21 -16.84 8.58
C SER A 292 12.80 -18.09 7.83
N ALA A 293 13.35 -19.24 8.23
CA ALA A 293 13.04 -20.53 7.62
C ALA A 293 12.84 -21.64 8.69
N PRO A 294 11.79 -21.54 9.53
CA PRO A 294 11.52 -22.53 10.57
C PRO A 294 11.17 -23.91 10.01
N VAL A 295 11.44 -24.95 10.80
CA VAL A 295 11.01 -26.32 10.50
C VAL A 295 9.54 -26.49 10.86
N VAL A 296 8.75 -27.01 9.91
CA VAL A 296 7.34 -27.34 10.12
C VAL A 296 7.26 -28.60 10.98
N ARG A 297 6.69 -28.46 12.20
CA ARG A 297 6.60 -29.56 13.18
C ARG A 297 5.23 -30.25 13.18
N SER A 298 4.20 -29.54 12.75
CA SER A 298 2.83 -30.01 12.72
C SER A 298 2.08 -29.29 11.60
N ARG A 299 0.89 -29.78 11.27
CA ARG A 299 -0.06 -29.02 10.46
C ARG A 299 -0.35 -27.69 11.14
N ILE A 300 -0.22 -26.59 10.39
CA ILE A 300 -0.52 -25.23 10.86
C ILE A 300 -1.81 -24.81 10.18
N SER A 301 -2.82 -24.43 10.96
CA SER A 301 -4.11 -24.00 10.42
C SER A 301 -4.07 -22.51 10.08
N LYS A 302 -4.36 -21.64 11.04
CA LYS A 302 -4.75 -20.25 10.74
C LYS A 302 -3.69 -19.19 11.08
N SER A 303 -2.76 -19.49 11.97
CA SER A 303 -1.84 -18.48 12.50
C SER A 303 -0.40 -18.92 12.40
N GLY A 304 0.50 -17.96 12.17
CA GLY A 304 1.94 -18.15 12.23
C GLY A 304 2.64 -16.99 12.91
N GLN A 305 3.94 -17.17 13.15
CA GLN A 305 4.80 -16.14 13.71
C GLN A 305 6.02 -15.95 12.80
N ILE A 306 6.29 -14.70 12.44
CA ILE A 306 7.49 -14.27 11.74
C ILE A 306 8.49 -13.82 12.80
N THR A 307 9.56 -14.58 12.96
CA THR A 307 10.67 -14.25 13.85
C THR A 307 11.84 -13.70 13.05
N GLY A 308 12.61 -12.81 13.63
CA GLY A 308 13.81 -12.22 13.04
C GLY A 308 14.59 -11.43 14.10
N ASP A 309 15.68 -10.78 13.70
CA ASP A 309 16.41 -9.85 14.57
C ASP A 309 15.81 -8.45 14.45
N PHE A 310 14.50 -8.33 14.73
CA PHE A 310 13.76 -7.08 14.62
C PHE A 310 13.91 -6.22 15.88
N THR A 311 13.89 -4.90 15.69
CA THR A 311 13.56 -3.98 16.80
C THR A 311 12.05 -4.00 17.09
N PRO A 312 11.59 -3.54 18.29
CA PRO A 312 10.17 -3.37 18.56
C PRO A 312 9.47 -2.48 17.53
N GLU A 313 10.13 -1.40 17.09
CA GLU A 313 9.62 -0.51 16.05
C GLU A 313 9.52 -1.21 14.69
N GLU A 314 10.53 -1.97 14.28
CA GLU A 314 10.52 -2.71 13.01
C GLU A 314 9.41 -3.76 12.97
N ALA A 315 9.17 -4.47 14.08
CA ALA A 315 8.08 -5.43 14.18
C ALA A 315 6.70 -4.74 14.09
N ALA A 316 6.54 -3.57 14.70
CA ALA A 316 5.31 -2.77 14.59
C ALA A 316 5.08 -2.28 13.16
N ASP A 317 6.13 -1.75 12.52
CA ASP A 317 6.04 -1.24 11.15
C ASP A 317 5.77 -2.38 10.16
N LEU A 318 6.41 -3.54 10.35
CA LEU A 318 6.16 -4.73 9.56
C LEU A 318 4.70 -5.20 9.70
N ALA A 319 4.16 -5.21 10.92
CA ALA A 319 2.75 -5.57 11.15
C ALA A 319 1.78 -4.61 10.44
N VAL A 320 2.08 -3.31 10.39
CA VAL A 320 1.29 -2.31 9.65
C VAL A 320 1.29 -2.61 8.15
N VAL A 321 2.47 -2.79 7.54
CA VAL A 321 2.56 -3.03 6.09
C VAL A 321 1.96 -4.38 5.67
N LEU A 322 2.05 -5.41 6.53
CA LEU A 322 1.43 -6.71 6.26
C LEU A 322 -0.09 -6.67 6.32
N ARG A 323 -0.68 -5.93 7.28
CA ARG A 323 -2.14 -5.77 7.37
C ARG A 323 -2.72 -4.97 6.21
N ALA A 324 -2.04 -3.89 5.84
CA ALA A 324 -2.50 -3.04 4.74
C ALA A 324 -2.25 -3.64 3.35
N GLY A 325 -1.43 -4.70 3.28
CA GLY A 325 -1.10 -5.40 2.06
C GLY A 325 0.15 -4.87 1.34
N ALA A 326 0.62 -5.67 0.39
CA ALA A 326 1.79 -5.36 -0.41
C ALA A 326 1.49 -4.26 -1.45
N LEU A 327 2.47 -3.40 -1.71
CA LEU A 327 2.36 -2.49 -2.85
C LEU A 327 2.42 -3.30 -4.16
N PRO A 328 1.60 -2.95 -5.16
CA PRO A 328 1.60 -3.63 -6.46
C PRO A 328 2.90 -3.36 -7.24
N ALA A 329 3.59 -2.26 -6.94
CA ALA A 329 4.85 -1.87 -7.53
C ALA A 329 5.71 -1.11 -6.50
N PRO A 330 7.05 -1.09 -6.66
CA PRO A 330 7.90 -0.14 -5.96
C PRO A 330 7.46 1.32 -6.20
N VAL A 331 7.72 2.17 -5.21
CA VAL A 331 7.47 3.62 -5.32
C VAL A 331 8.75 4.40 -5.06
N HIS A 332 8.92 5.51 -5.77
CA HIS A 332 10.04 6.44 -5.64
C HIS A 332 9.54 7.80 -5.16
N ILE A 333 10.29 8.45 -4.28
CA ILE A 333 9.94 9.79 -3.79
C ILE A 333 10.50 10.82 -4.77
N LEU A 334 9.63 11.65 -5.34
CA LEU A 334 10.00 12.73 -6.24
C LEU A 334 10.13 14.07 -5.51
N GLU A 335 9.19 14.35 -4.61
CA GLU A 335 9.18 15.58 -3.82
C GLU A 335 8.76 15.27 -2.38
N GLU A 336 9.39 15.95 -1.43
CA GLU A 336 9.11 15.83 -0.01
C GLU A 336 9.11 17.23 0.62
N ARG A 337 8.04 17.55 1.35
CA ARG A 337 7.89 18.79 2.12
C ARG A 337 7.37 18.48 3.51
N VAL A 338 8.12 18.84 4.54
CA VAL A 338 7.72 18.72 5.94
C VAL A 338 7.48 20.11 6.52
N ILE A 339 6.31 20.33 7.10
CA ILE A 339 5.91 21.58 7.76
C ILE A 339 5.80 21.33 9.26
N GLY A 340 6.56 22.08 10.06
CA GLY A 340 6.53 21.94 11.52
C GLY A 340 5.20 22.42 12.12
N PRO A 341 4.67 21.74 13.16
CA PRO A 341 3.37 22.08 13.77
C PRO A 341 3.35 23.45 14.47
N THR A 342 4.51 24.00 14.84
CA THR A 342 4.63 25.30 15.50
C THR A 342 4.29 26.47 14.59
N LEU A 343 4.61 26.38 13.29
CA LEU A 343 4.34 27.45 12.32
C LEU A 343 2.84 27.67 12.10
N GLY A 344 2.08 26.59 12.03
CA GLY A 344 0.63 26.65 11.85
C GLY A 344 -0.09 27.16 13.10
N LYS A 345 0.27 26.65 14.29
CA LYS A 345 -0.32 27.06 15.57
C LYS A 345 -0.17 28.56 15.83
N ASP A 346 1.02 29.11 15.61
CA ASP A 346 1.30 30.54 15.79
C ASP A 346 0.45 31.41 14.85
N SER A 347 0.25 30.94 13.62
CA SER A 347 -0.57 31.63 12.61
C SER A 347 -2.05 31.63 12.98
N ILE A 348 -2.57 30.51 13.51
CA ILE A 348 -3.94 30.42 14.02
C ILE A 348 -4.13 31.37 15.20
N GLU A 349 -3.22 31.36 16.17
CA GLU A 349 -3.36 32.18 17.37
C GLU A 349 -3.35 33.68 17.04
N LYS A 350 -2.45 34.12 16.18
CA LYS A 350 -2.40 35.52 15.72
C LYS A 350 -3.65 35.91 14.94
N THR A 351 -4.12 35.05 14.05
CA THR A 351 -5.34 35.30 13.26
C THR A 351 -6.58 35.38 14.15
N LEU A 352 -6.70 34.51 15.15
CA LEU A 352 -7.82 34.53 16.10
C LEU A 352 -7.81 35.81 16.95
N LYS A 353 -6.65 36.19 17.48
CA LYS A 353 -6.49 37.45 18.26
C LYS A 353 -6.82 38.67 17.40
N ALA A 354 -6.32 38.74 16.17
CA ALA A 354 -6.60 39.83 15.24
C ALA A 354 -8.09 39.88 14.84
N GLY A 355 -8.71 38.73 14.58
CA GLY A 355 -10.13 38.63 14.25
C GLY A 355 -11.05 39.08 15.38
N ILE A 356 -10.76 38.66 16.62
CA ILE A 356 -11.49 39.11 17.81
C ILE A 356 -11.36 40.62 17.98
N PHE A 357 -10.15 41.16 17.84
CA PHE A 357 -9.91 42.60 17.96
C PHE A 357 -10.67 43.40 16.89
N ALA A 358 -10.64 42.95 15.64
CA ALA A 358 -11.40 43.55 14.54
C ALA A 358 -12.92 43.51 14.79
N LEU A 359 -13.45 42.37 15.26
CA LEU A 359 -14.87 42.21 15.54
C LEU A 359 -15.33 43.13 16.68
N ILE A 360 -14.51 43.30 17.72
CA ILE A 360 -14.78 44.25 18.81
C ILE A 360 -14.81 45.69 18.26
N LEU A 361 -13.80 46.10 17.48
CA LEU A 361 -13.73 47.45 16.92
C LEU A 361 -14.92 47.76 16.01
N VAL A 362 -15.27 46.83 15.11
CA VAL A 362 -16.43 46.96 14.21
C VAL A 362 -17.73 47.01 15.02
N GLY A 363 -17.85 46.17 16.05
CA GLY A 363 -19.02 46.15 16.93
C GLY A 363 -19.20 47.48 17.67
N LEU A 364 -18.13 48.00 18.26
CA LEU A 364 -18.13 49.31 18.93
C LEU A 364 -18.50 50.43 17.96
N PHE A 365 -17.92 50.43 16.75
CA PHE A 365 -18.23 51.41 15.72
C PHE A 365 -19.71 51.36 15.29
N MET A 366 -20.26 50.17 15.08
CA MET A 366 -21.67 50.01 14.70
C MET A 366 -22.61 50.51 15.80
N ILE A 367 -22.34 50.16 17.05
CA ILE A 367 -23.13 50.63 18.20
C ILE A 367 -23.04 52.15 18.32
N TRP A 368 -21.84 52.72 18.17
CA TRP A 368 -21.63 54.17 18.25
C TRP A 368 -22.36 54.93 17.12
N ARG A 369 -22.28 54.44 15.88
CA ARG A 369 -22.84 55.13 14.70
C ARG A 369 -24.34 54.92 14.49
N TYR A 370 -24.88 53.77 14.92
CA TYR A 370 -26.25 53.32 14.62
C TYR A 370 -27.08 52.96 15.87
N ALA A 371 -26.55 53.15 17.08
CA ALA A 371 -27.24 52.93 18.35
C ALA A 371 -27.93 51.54 18.44
N ILE A 372 -29.24 51.50 18.67
CA ILE A 372 -30.04 50.27 18.85
C ILE A 372 -29.98 49.38 17.59
N SER A 373 -30.07 49.98 16.40
CA SER A 373 -29.94 49.23 15.15
C SER A 373 -28.54 48.64 14.99
N GLY A 374 -27.51 49.36 15.46
CA GLY A 374 -26.14 48.87 15.51
C GLY A 374 -25.98 47.65 16.41
N PHE A 375 -26.58 47.69 17.61
CA PHE A 375 -26.57 46.56 18.54
C PHE A 375 -27.23 45.31 17.93
N ILE A 376 -28.40 45.46 17.31
CA ILE A 376 -29.10 44.35 16.63
C ILE A 376 -28.23 43.74 15.52
N SER A 377 -27.53 44.59 14.75
CA SER A 377 -26.60 44.12 13.72
C SER A 377 -25.43 43.32 14.29
N VAL A 378 -24.86 43.72 15.44
CA VAL A 378 -23.79 42.96 16.12
C VAL A 378 -24.29 41.58 16.56
N VAL A 379 -25.48 41.51 17.16
CA VAL A 379 -26.11 40.23 17.56
C VAL A 379 -26.33 39.34 16.32
N SER A 380 -26.83 39.92 15.23
CA SER A 380 -27.02 39.19 13.98
C SER A 380 -25.70 38.69 13.37
N LEU A 381 -24.62 39.45 13.49
CA LEU A 381 -23.29 39.06 13.02
C LEU A 381 -22.73 37.90 13.83
N MET A 382 -22.86 37.93 15.16
CA MET A 382 -22.46 36.82 16.03
C MET A 382 -23.24 35.53 15.71
N PHE A 383 -24.55 35.68 15.49
CA PHE A 383 -25.40 34.57 15.08
C PHE A 383 -24.94 33.96 13.76
N ASN A 384 -24.70 34.80 12.75
CA ASN A 384 -24.18 34.35 11.46
C ASN A 384 -22.81 33.64 11.60
N GLY A 385 -21.90 34.20 12.40
CA GLY A 385 -20.59 33.59 12.66
C GLY A 385 -20.70 32.20 13.29
N ALA A 386 -21.59 32.03 14.29
CA ALA A 386 -21.84 30.73 14.90
C ALA A 386 -22.43 29.73 13.91
N LEU A 387 -23.34 30.16 13.02
CA LEU A 387 -23.88 29.29 11.97
C LEU A 387 -22.83 28.87 10.95
N LEU A 388 -21.99 29.80 10.49
CA LEU A 388 -20.91 29.50 9.54
C LEU A 388 -19.90 28.52 10.15
N TRP A 389 -19.53 28.71 11.41
CA TRP A 389 -18.65 27.78 12.11
C TRP A 389 -19.29 26.40 12.27
N GLY A 390 -20.55 26.34 12.71
CA GLY A 390 -21.30 25.10 12.79
C GLY A 390 -21.40 24.38 11.44
N ALA A 391 -21.60 25.11 10.35
CA ALA A 391 -21.65 24.56 9.01
C ALA A 391 -20.29 23.98 8.56
N MET A 392 -19.18 24.70 8.79
CA MET A 392 -17.84 24.19 8.50
C MET A 392 -17.54 22.90 9.30
N ALA A 393 -17.83 22.91 10.60
CA ALA A 393 -17.66 21.74 11.47
C ALA A 393 -18.55 20.55 11.05
N PHE A 394 -19.77 20.82 10.56
CA PHE A 394 -20.69 19.79 10.09
C PHE A 394 -20.22 19.15 8.78
N LEU A 395 -19.78 19.97 7.82
CA LEU A 395 -19.43 19.54 6.47
C LEU A 395 -18.03 18.91 6.36
N GLU A 396 -17.21 19.00 7.42
CA GLU A 396 -15.85 18.47 7.45
C GLU A 396 -14.94 19.03 6.33
N VAL A 397 -15.23 20.26 5.89
CA VAL A 397 -14.46 21.03 4.90
C VAL A 397 -13.44 21.93 5.59
#